data_AF-A0A2K3YKM2-F1
#
_entry.id   AF-A0A2K3YKM2-F1
#
_cell.length_a   1.000
_cell.length_b   1.000
_cell.length_c   1.000
_cell.angle_alpha   90.00
_cell.angle_beta   90.00
_cell.angle_gamma   90.00
#
_symmetry.space_group_name_H-M   'P 1'
#
loop_
_entity.id
_entity.type
_entity.pdbx_description
1 polymer ?
#
loop_
_entity_poly.entity_id
_entity_poly.type
_entity_poly.pdbx_seq_one_letter_code
_entity_poly.pdbx_strand_id
1 'polypeptide(L)' 'MEQYHHLVVFDDDWSIDRANDALKNGWELIHVGTKTDGLLDNSQAVCRTVFIFGLNKEQYDNYLETMNQPLIVDDIIDED' A
#
# COMPACT_ATOMS: atom_id res chain seq x y z
N MET A 1 17.47 -6.38 16.31
CA MET A 1 16.57 -6.21 15.15
C MET A 1 15.18 -6.21 15.71
N GLU A 2 14.40 -5.18 15.44
CA GLU A 2 12.98 -5.21 15.76
C GLU A 2 12.33 -6.37 14.98
N GLN A 3 11.47 -7.14 15.65
CA GLN A 3 10.71 -8.19 14.98
C GLN A 3 9.39 -7.59 14.50
N TYR A 4 9.27 -7.36 13.20
CA TYR A 4 8.00 -6.98 12.59
C TYR A 4 7.01 -8.14 12.70
N HIS A 5 5.76 -7.83 13.01
CA HIS A 5 4.69 -8.81 13.02
C HIS A 5 4.26 -9.15 11.60
N HIS A 6 4.27 -8.15 10.70
CA HIS A 6 3.89 -8.30 9.31
C HIS A 6 4.64 -7.35 8.39
N LEU A 7 4.78 -7.74 7.11
CA LEU A 7 5.28 -6.87 6.05
C LEU A 7 4.12 -6.53 5.12
N VAL A 8 3.87 -5.23 4.91
CA VAL A 8 2.86 -4.75 3.95
C VAL A 8 3.57 -4.22 2.72
N VAL A 9 3.06 -4.56 1.54
CA VAL A 9 3.61 -4.16 0.25
C VAL A 9 2.61 -3.24 -0.47
N PHE A 10 3.08 -2.07 -0.89
CA PHE A 10 2.33 -1.17 -1.77
C PHE A 10 3.01 -1.12 -3.14
N ASP A 11 2.31 -1.56 -4.18
CA ASP A 11 2.88 -1.77 -5.51
C ASP A 11 1.88 -1.54 -6.66
N ASP A 12 0.83 -0.74 -6.40
CA ASP A 12 -0.15 -0.30 -7.39
C ASP A 12 -0.03 1.19 -7.71
N ASP A 13 -1.00 1.72 -8.46
CA ASP A 13 -0.99 3.10 -8.93
C ASP A 13 -1.14 4.14 -7.79
N TRP A 14 -1.66 3.72 -6.63
CA TRP A 14 -1.81 4.56 -5.42
C TRP A 14 -0.72 4.30 -4.39
N SER A 15 0.33 3.57 -4.76
CA SER A 15 1.39 3.14 -3.84
C SER A 15 2.12 4.30 -3.17
N ILE A 16 2.37 5.41 -3.89
CA ILE A 16 3.05 6.59 -3.35
C ILE A 16 2.21 7.26 -2.26
N ASP A 17 0.92 7.48 -2.52
CA ASP A 17 0.03 8.15 -1.57
C ASP A 17 -0.13 7.31 -0.30
N ARG A 18 -0.35 6.00 -0.45
CA ARG A 18 -0.44 5.07 0.69
C ARG A 18 0.87 4.95 1.46
N ALA A 19 2.02 4.97 0.78
CA ALA A 19 3.32 4.99 1.44
C ALA A 19 3.52 6.27 2.26
N ASN A 20 3.13 7.43 1.73
CA ASN A 20 3.19 8.70 2.46
C ASN A 20 2.27 8.70 3.69
N ASP A 21 1.07 8.16 3.56
CA ASP A 21 0.14 8.07 4.70
C ASP A 21 0.62 7.07 5.76
N ALA A 22 1.18 5.93 5.35
CA ALA A 22 1.82 4.99 6.28
C ALA A 22 2.97 5.66 7.05
N LEU A 23 3.82 6.44 6.37
CA LEU A 23 4.90 7.20 7.01
C LEU A 23 4.36 8.23 8.01
N LYS A 24 3.29 8.97 7.69
CA LYS A 24 2.64 9.91 8.63
C LYS A 24 2.08 9.18 9.86
N ASN A 25 1.60 7.95 9.69
CA ASN A 25 1.11 7.09 10.76
C ASN A 25 2.23 6.34 11.52
N GLY A 26 3.50 6.69 11.26
CA GLY A 26 4.65 6.16 11.98
C GLY A 26 5.00 4.71 11.62
N TRP A 27 4.62 4.23 10.44
CA TRP A 27 5.06 2.92 9.96
C TRP A 27 6.51 2.98 9.49
N GLU A 28 7.27 1.91 9.73
CA GLU A 28 8.68 1.87 9.33
C GLU A 28 8.80 1.41 7.87
N LEU A 29 9.41 2.26 7.03
CA LEU A 29 9.75 1.91 5.65
C LEU A 29 11.01 1.04 5.64
N ILE A 30 10.85 -0.23 5.28
CA ILE A 30 11.93 -1.23 5.29
C ILE A 30 12.67 -1.25 3.96
N HIS A 31 11.94 -1.09 2.86
CA HIS A 31 12.52 -1.18 1.53
C HIS A 31 11.74 -0.37 0.49
N VAL A 32 12.47 0.17 -0.49
CA VAL A 32 11.93 0.73 -1.72
C VAL A 32 12.61 0.00 -2.88
N GLY A 33 11.79 -0.55 -3.78
CA GLY A 33 12.26 -1.33 -4.92
C GLY A 33 11.44 -1.10 -6.17
N THR A 34 11.59 -2.00 -7.14
CA THR A 34 10.87 -1.96 -8.41
C THR A 34 10.41 -3.37 -8.76
N LYS A 35 9.18 -3.51 -9.24
CA LYS A 35 8.67 -4.74 -9.86
C LYS A 35 8.34 -4.49 -11.32
N THR A 36 8.37 -5.55 -12.12
CA THR A 36 7.88 -5.54 -13.50
C THR A 36 6.48 -6.14 -13.53
N ASP A 37 5.50 -5.35 -13.99
CA ASP A 37 4.08 -5.74 -14.06
C ASP A 37 3.74 -6.46 -15.37
N GLY A 38 4.60 -6.30 -16.38
CA GLY A 38 4.44 -6.94 -17.68
C GLY A 38 5.27 -6.25 -18.75
N LEU A 39 4.97 -6.60 -20.00
CA LEU A 39 5.55 -5.98 -21.18
C LEU A 39 4.43 -5.34 -22.01
N LEU A 40 4.70 -4.16 -22.57
CA LEU A 40 3.89 -3.55 -23.62
C LEU A 40 4.08 -4.30 -24.95
N ASP A 41 3.22 -4.05 -25.94
CA ASP A 41 3.31 -4.67 -27.28
C ASP A 41 4.65 -4.42 -27.98
N ASN A 42 5.30 -3.30 -27.66
CA ASN A 42 6.64 -2.96 -28.17
C ASN A 42 7.78 -3.60 -27.34
N SER A 43 7.47 -4.58 -26.49
CA SER A 43 8.40 -5.27 -25.57
C SER A 43 9.05 -4.41 -24.48
N GLN A 44 8.56 -3.19 -24.26
CA GLN A 44 9.03 -2.37 -23.13
C GLN A 44 8.43 -2.87 -21.81
N ALA A 45 9.25 -2.96 -20.77
CA ALA A 45 8.80 -3.35 -19.45
C ALA A 45 7.97 -2.24 -18.79
N VAL A 46 6.81 -2.63 -18.25
CA VAL A 46 6.03 -1.77 -17.35
C VAL A 46 6.57 -2.00 -15.95
N CYS A 47 7.26 -1.00 -15.39
CA CYS A 47 7.85 -1.07 -14.08
C CYS A 47 7.07 -0.21 -13.08
N ARG A 48 6.83 -0.74 -11.88
CA ARG A 48 6.24 -0.01 -10.75
C ARG A 48 7.19 0.06 -9.58
N THR A 49 7.15 1.17 -8.87
CA THR A 49 7.82 1.32 -7.58
C THR A 49 7.09 0.49 -6.53
N VAL A 50 7.85 -0.19 -5.68
CA VAL A 50 7.34 -1.00 -4.57
C VAL A 50 7.83 -0.41 -3.27
N PHE A 51 6.91 -0.21 -2.32
CA PHE A 51 7.23 0.18 -0.95
C PHE A 51 6.89 -0.97 0.00
N ILE A 52 7.83 -1.32 0.87
CA ILE A 52 7.64 -2.39 1.88
C ILE A 52 7.74 -1.78 3.26
N PHE A 53 6.68 -1.93 4.05
CA PHE A 53 6.61 -1.44 5.42
C PHE A 53 6.59 -2.59 6.41
N GLY A 54 7.30 -2.40 7.52
CA GLY A 54 7.32 -3.31 8.66
C GLY A 54 6.34 -2.79 9.70
N LEU A 55 5.34 -3.61 10.03
CA LEU A 55 4.32 -3.26 11.00
C LEU A 55 4.56 -4.03 12.29
N ASN A 56 4.42 -3.33 13.42
CA ASN A 56 4.22 -4.00 14.69
C ASN A 56 2.79 -4.58 14.78
N LYS A 57 2.50 -5.30 15.87
CA LYS A 57 1.21 -5.97 16.04
C LYS A 57 0.01 -4.99 16.02
N GLU A 58 0.11 -3.87 16.73
CA GLU A 58 -0.97 -2.87 16.81
C GLU A 58 -1.24 -2.23 15.44
N GLN A 59 -0.19 -1.86 14.72
CA GLN A 59 -0.31 -1.32 13.36
C GLN A 59 -0.95 -2.33 12.40
N TYR A 60 -0.59 -3.60 12.51
CA TYR A 60 -1.17 -4.65 11.66
C TYR A 60 -2.64 -4.92 11.99
N ASP A 61 -2.99 -4.98 13.27
CA ASP A 61 -4.37 -5.20 13.70
C ASP A 61 -5.28 -4.03 13.20
N ASN A 62 -4.82 -2.77 13.32
CA ASN A 62 -5.53 -1.59 12.78
C ASN A 62 -5.66 -1.61 11.24
N TYR A 63 -4.61 -2.07 10.53
CA TYR A 63 -4.64 -2.19 9.07
C TYR A 63 -5.70 -3.19 8.61
N LEU A 64 -5.82 -4.34 9.30
CA LEU A 64 -6.84 -5.34 9.00
C LEU A 64 -8.25 -4.80 9.23
N GLU A 65 -8.48 -4.01 10.28
CA GLU A 65 -9.77 -3.37 10.49
C GLU A 65 -10.13 -2.41 9.35
N THR A 66 -9.18 -1.60 8.89
CA THR A 66 -9.40 -0.66 7.78
C THR A 66 -9.71 -1.39 6.47
N MET A 67 -9.04 -2.51 6.20
CA MET A 67 -9.25 -3.31 4.99
C MET A 67 -10.55 -4.13 5.04
N ASN A 68 -11.04 -4.46 6.23
CA ASN A 68 -12.29 -5.20 6.43
C ASN A 68 -13.51 -4.29 6.59
N GLN A 69 -13.33 -2.96 6.66
CA GLN A 69 -14.45 -2.03 6.66
C GLN A 69 -15.14 -2.08 5.28
N PRO A 70 -16.48 -2.28 5.24
CA PRO A 70 -17.21 -2.17 3.99
C PRO A 70 -17.02 -0.76 3.43
N LEU A 71 -16.78 -0.65 2.12
CA LEU A 71 -16.86 0.63 1.40
C LEU A 71 -18.19 1.28 1.77
N ILE A 72 -18.16 2.38 2.52
CA ILE A 72 -19.35 3.18 2.77
C ILE A 72 -19.67 3.84 1.43
N VAL A 73 -20.70 3.35 0.76
CA VAL A 73 -21.17 3.81 -0.57
C VAL A 73 -21.95 5.13 -0.46
N ASP A 74 -21.92 5.82 0.69
CA ASP A 74 -22.75 7.01 0.93
C ASP A 74 -22.19 8.29 0.28
N ASP A 75 -20.94 8.29 -0.23
CA ASP A 75 -20.39 9.43 -0.99
C ASP A 75 -20.61 9.32 -2.51
N ILE A 76 -21.38 8.32 -2.98
CA ILE A 76 -21.79 8.19 -4.39
C ILE A 76 -23.31 8.13 -4.47
N ILE A 77 -24.00 9.20 -4.06
CA ILE A 77 -25.35 9.50 -4.56
C ILE A 77 -25.41 10.98 -4.94
N ASP A 78 -25.49 11.16 -6.26
CA ASP A 78 -25.86 12.33 -7.08
C ASP A 78 -26.32 13.61 -6.38
N GLU A 79 -25.67 14.74 -6.71
CA GLU A 79 -26.39 16.01 -6.87
C GLU A 79 -26.38 16.40 -8.37
N ASP A 80 -27.58 16.74 -8.85
CA ASP A 80 -28.07 16.92 -10.22
C ASP A 80 -27.23 17.79 -11.20
#